data_AF-A0A4Y2KXV6-F1
#
_entry.id   AF-A0A4Y2KXV6-F1
#
_cell.length_a   1.000
_cell.length_b   1.000
_cell.length_c   1.000
_cell.angle_alpha   90.00
_cell.angle_beta   90.00
_cell.angle_gamma   90.00
#
_symmetry.space_group_name_H-M   'P 1'
#
loop_
_entity.id
_entity.type
_entity.pdbx_description
1 polymer ?
#
loop_
_entity_poly.entity_id
_entity_poly.type
_entity_poly.pdbx_seq_one_letter_code
_entity_poly.pdbx_strand_id
1 'polypeptide(L)'
;MGPLKQPPLSGHSSVSNFDTFYIIQRVSDTNENFSNVSPFLVEKAITGSVGTVSSTKLMRSGDLLVEVASRKQAQQILTVNFLSTIPVTIKPHDTLNTSKGVITCGRLLNLSNDEIIYHSRKLDE
;
A
#
# COMPACT_ATOMS: atom_id res chain seq x y z
N MET A 1 24.09 -29.37 -34.78
CA MET A 1 23.15 -28.33 -34.29
C MET A 1 22.92 -28.58 -32.81
N GLY A 2 23.63 -27.88 -31.93
CA GLY A 2 23.55 -28.08 -30.47
C GLY A 2 22.28 -27.44 -29.89
N PRO A 3 21.76 -27.92 -28.74
CA PRO A 3 20.55 -27.38 -28.15
C PRO A 3 20.76 -25.92 -27.69
N LEU A 4 19.76 -25.08 -27.98
CA LEU A 4 19.71 -23.68 -27.57
C LEU A 4 19.75 -23.59 -26.04
N LYS A 5 20.79 -22.96 -25.49
CA LYS A 5 20.84 -22.59 -24.07
C LYS A 5 19.72 -21.58 -23.78
N GLN A 6 18.76 -21.99 -22.97
CA GLN A 6 17.81 -21.06 -22.37
C GLN A 6 18.59 -20.11 -21.42
N PRO A 7 18.43 -18.78 -21.54
CA PRO A 7 18.96 -17.88 -20.53
C PRO A 7 18.17 -18.07 -19.23
N PRO A 8 18.81 -17.97 -18.05
CA PRO A 8 18.10 -18.09 -16.79
C PRO A 8 17.11 -16.93 -16.66
N LEU A 9 15.81 -17.24 -16.67
CA LEU A 9 14.76 -16.37 -16.19
C LEU A 9 14.89 -16.24 -14.66
N SER A 10 15.95 -15.59 -14.20
CA SER A 10 16.10 -15.21 -12.80
C SER A 10 15.37 -13.90 -12.57
N GLY A 11 14.39 -13.94 -11.68
CA GLY A 11 13.86 -12.74 -11.06
C GLY A 11 12.39 -12.43 -11.29
N HIS A 12 11.49 -13.42 -11.26
CA HIS A 12 10.21 -13.12 -10.61
C HIS A 12 10.48 -13.11 -9.11
N SER A 13 11.17 -12.07 -8.63
CA SER A 13 11.02 -11.69 -7.24
C SER A 13 9.55 -11.30 -7.13
N SER A 14 8.76 -12.15 -6.47
CA SER A 14 7.50 -11.74 -5.87
C SER A 14 7.86 -10.71 -4.81
N VAL A 15 8.23 -9.50 -5.24
CA VAL A 15 8.46 -8.38 -4.33
C VAL A 15 7.08 -8.16 -3.72
N SER A 16 6.93 -8.52 -2.46
CA SER A 16 5.69 -8.24 -1.73
C SER A 16 5.61 -6.72 -1.61
N ASN A 17 4.98 -6.09 -2.60
CA ASN A 17 4.73 -4.66 -2.57
C ASN A 17 3.79 -4.41 -1.39
N PHE A 18 4.14 -3.42 -0.58
CA PHE A 18 3.30 -2.91 0.49
C PHE A 18 2.93 -1.47 0.14
N ASP A 19 1.78 -1.00 0.61
CA ASP A 19 1.40 0.39 0.42
C ASP A 19 2.36 1.28 1.23
N THR A 20 2.89 2.31 0.58
CA THR A 20 3.87 3.24 1.16
C THR A 20 3.19 4.52 1.65
N PHE A 21 2.12 4.95 0.97
CA PHE A 21 1.43 6.20 1.25
C PHE A 21 0.10 5.94 1.95
N TYR A 22 -0.11 6.57 3.10
CA TYR A 22 -1.34 6.48 3.87
C TYR A 22 -1.90 7.87 4.16
N ILE A 23 -3.22 7.96 4.17
CA ILE A 23 -3.96 9.16 4.57
C ILE A 23 -4.48 8.91 5.99
N ILE A 24 -4.18 9.84 6.88
CA ILE A 24 -4.74 9.89 8.24
C ILE A 24 -5.80 10.97 8.27
N GLN A 25 -7.04 10.53 8.49
CA GLN A 25 -8.21 11.40 8.61
C GLN A 25 -8.61 11.48 10.08
N ARG A 26 -8.92 12.69 10.54
CA ARG A 26 -9.41 12.87 11.91
C ARG A 26 -10.88 12.48 11.99
N VAL A 27 -11.24 11.67 12.98
CA VAL A 27 -12.64 11.37 13.28
C VAL A 27 -13.12 12.41 14.28
N SER A 28 -14.09 13.24 13.91
CA SER A 28 -14.68 14.22 14.82
C SER A 28 -16.12 14.54 14.42
N ASP A 29 -16.95 14.85 15.42
CA ASP A 29 -18.34 15.24 15.20
C ASP A 29 -18.46 16.66 14.62
N THR A 30 -17.42 17.48 14.79
CA THR A 30 -17.37 18.89 14.42
C THR A 30 -16.54 19.15 13.14
N ASN A 31 -16.16 18.11 12.40
CA ASN A 31 -15.34 18.19 11.19
C ASN A 31 -14.01 18.97 11.38
N GLU A 32 -13.38 18.77 12.54
CA GLU A 32 -12.05 19.30 12.80
C GLU A 32 -10.98 18.50 12.06
N ASN A 33 -9.91 19.18 11.66
CA ASN A 33 -8.80 18.61 10.91
C ASN A 33 -7.45 18.87 11.62
N PHE A 34 -6.34 18.51 10.97
CA PHE A 34 -5.00 18.70 11.51
C PHE A 34 -4.41 20.09 11.29
N SER A 35 -5.12 21.01 10.63
CA SER A 35 -4.62 22.38 10.36
C SER A 35 -4.42 23.22 11.62
N ASN A 36 -5.21 22.94 12.67
CA ASN A 36 -5.10 23.61 13.97
C ASN A 36 -4.21 22.83 14.95
N VAL A 37 -3.65 21.69 14.54
CA VAL A 37 -2.79 20.85 15.38
C VAL A 37 -1.33 21.26 15.16
N SER A 38 -0.57 21.37 16.25
CA SER A 38 0.85 21.71 16.16
C SER A 38 1.63 20.66 15.34
N PRO A 39 2.45 21.06 14.36
CA PRO A 39 3.23 20.11 13.55
C PRO A 39 4.20 19.27 14.40
N PHE A 40 4.75 19.85 15.47
CA PHE A 40 5.60 19.12 16.42
C PHE A 40 4.84 18.03 17.18
N LEU A 41 3.56 18.28 17.50
CA LEU A 41 2.72 17.28 18.16
C LEU A 41 2.36 16.15 17.19
N VAL A 42 2.04 16.48 15.95
CA VAL A 42 1.77 15.51 14.88
C VAL A 42 2.99 14.61 14.68
N GLU A 43 4.18 15.20 14.52
CA GLU A 43 5.42 14.45 14.34
C GLU A 43 5.69 13.51 15.52
N LYS A 44 5.61 14.01 16.76
CA LYS A 44 5.77 13.18 17.97
C LYS A 44 4.73 12.07 18.07
N ALA A 45 3.48 12.32 17.72
CA ALA A 45 2.43 11.31 17.77
C ALA A 45 2.67 10.19 16.77
N ILE A 46 3.10 10.53 15.54
CA ILE A 46 3.44 9.54 14.51
C ILE A 46 4.69 8.77 14.90
N THR A 47 5.75 9.46 15.35
CA THR A 47 6.98 8.80 15.83
C THR A 47 6.72 7.90 17.02
N GLY A 48 5.87 8.30 17.96
CA GLY A 48 5.48 7.47 19.10
C GLY A 48 4.63 6.25 18.72
N SER A 49 3.83 6.36 17.65
CA SER A 49 2.88 5.30 17.26
C SER A 49 3.43 4.32 16.25
N VAL A 50 4.25 4.77 15.29
CA VAL A 50 4.76 3.99 14.15
C VAL A 50 6.30 4.02 14.06
N GLY A 51 6.95 4.98 14.72
CA GLY A 51 8.39 5.23 14.61
C GLY A 51 8.75 6.29 13.57
N THR A 52 10.03 6.37 13.22
CA THR A 52 10.52 7.32 12.21
C THR A 52 10.01 6.94 10.82
N VAL A 53 9.05 7.72 10.32
CA VAL A 53 8.47 7.58 8.97
C VAL A 53 9.28 8.40 7.95
N SER A 54 9.18 8.08 6.66
CA SER A 54 9.93 8.77 5.59
C SER A 54 9.50 10.23 5.45
N SER A 55 8.19 10.47 5.49
CA SER A 55 7.64 11.81 5.31
C SER A 55 6.26 11.91 5.95
N THR A 56 5.95 13.09 6.48
CA THR A 56 4.61 13.47 6.93
C THR A 56 4.28 14.84 6.35
N LYS A 57 3.13 14.95 5.72
CA LYS A 57 2.71 16.18 5.04
C LYS A 57 1.23 16.48 5.29
N LEU A 58 0.91 17.73 5.62
CA LEU A 58 -0.48 18.20 5.68
C LEU A 58 -1.01 18.43 4.25
N MET A 59 -2.13 17.80 3.92
CA MET A 59 -2.83 17.94 2.65
C MET A 59 -3.73 19.18 2.67
N ARG A 60 -4.11 19.67 1.48
CA ARG A 60 -5.06 20.81 1.35
C ARG A 60 -6.44 20.50 1.94
N SER A 61 -6.81 19.22 2.06
CA SER A 61 -8.05 18.80 2.73
C SER A 61 -8.00 18.98 4.25
N GLY A 62 -6.81 19.19 4.83
CA GLY A 62 -6.58 19.18 6.27
C GLY A 62 -6.24 17.79 6.85
N ASP A 63 -6.20 16.75 6.01
CA ASP A 63 -5.73 15.41 6.38
C ASP A 63 -4.20 15.33 6.34
N LEU A 64 -3.63 14.29 6.96
CA LEU A 64 -2.19 14.03 6.90
C LEU A 64 -1.87 12.91 5.91
N LEU A 65 -0.92 13.16 5.03
CA LEU A 65 -0.28 12.16 4.19
C LEU A 65 0.99 11.68 4.90
N VAL A 66 1.11 10.37 5.10
CA VAL A 66 2.28 9.72 5.70
C VAL A 66 2.88 8.74 4.71
N GLU A 67 4.19 8.84 4.54
CA GLU A 67 5.00 7.90 3.77
C GLU A 67 5.80 7.02 4.72
N VAL A 68 5.56 5.71 4.69
CA VAL A 68 6.28 4.75 5.53
C VAL A 68 7.52 4.21 4.82
N ALA A 69 8.57 3.91 5.58
CA ALA A 69 9.83 3.39 5.03
C ALA A 69 9.88 1.85 4.98
N SER A 70 9.05 1.19 5.78
CA SER A 70 9.12 -0.26 6.00
C SER A 70 7.76 -0.93 5.99
N ARG A 71 7.71 -2.19 5.52
CA ARG A 71 6.52 -3.05 5.63
C ARG A 71 6.02 -3.20 7.07
N LYS A 72 6.91 -3.23 8.06
CA LYS A 72 6.51 -3.30 9.47
C LYS A 72 5.71 -2.05 9.86
N GLN A 73 6.14 -0.89 9.39
CA GLN A 73 5.45 0.39 9.62
C GLN A 73 4.12 0.45 8.87
N ALA A 74 4.06 -0.04 7.62
CA ALA A 74 2.84 -0.17 6.84
C ALA A 74 1.76 -0.99 7.56
N GLN A 75 2.15 -2.10 8.19
CA GLN A 75 1.22 -2.91 8.98
C GLN A 75 0.84 -2.22 10.28
N GLN A 76 1.80 -1.60 10.96
CA GLN A 76 1.59 -0.93 12.24
C GLN A 76 0.70 0.31 12.11
N ILE A 77 0.90 1.14 11.08
CA ILE A 77 0.11 2.36 10.88
C ILE A 77 -1.37 2.05 10.67
N LEU A 78 -1.71 0.93 10.03
CA LEU A 78 -3.11 0.49 9.88
C LEU A 78 -3.77 0.08 11.20
N THR A 79 -2.99 -0.24 12.24
CA THR A 79 -3.52 -0.57 13.58
C THR A 79 -3.74 0.67 14.46
N VAL A 80 -3.23 1.84 14.04
CA VAL A 80 -3.33 3.07 14.81
C VAL A 80 -4.71 3.69 14.62
N ASN A 81 -5.51 3.67 15.68
CA ASN A 81 -6.83 4.32 15.73
C ASN A 81 -6.81 5.68 16.43
N PHE A 82 -5.72 5.99 17.15
CA PHE A 82 -5.57 7.22 17.90
C PHE A 82 -4.16 7.78 17.72
N LEU A 83 -4.06 9.07 17.40
CA LEU A 83 -2.80 9.81 17.47
C LEU A 83 -2.82 10.69 18.71
N SER A 84 -2.02 10.31 19.72
CA SER A 84 -2.10 10.90 21.06
C SER A 84 -3.52 10.75 21.63
N THR A 85 -4.29 11.83 21.76
CA THR A 85 -5.68 11.81 22.24
C THR A 85 -6.71 11.94 21.11
N ILE A 86 -6.27 12.09 19.86
CA ILE A 86 -7.15 12.37 18.72
C ILE A 86 -7.54 11.05 18.03
N PRO A 87 -8.83 10.70 17.95
CA PRO A 87 -9.27 9.55 17.17
C PRO A 87 -9.06 9.82 15.67
N VAL A 88 -8.52 8.82 14.98
CA VAL A 88 -8.17 8.89 13.57
C VAL A 88 -8.61 7.63 12.83
N THR A 89 -8.79 7.76 11.52
CA THR A 89 -8.95 6.64 10.60
C THR A 89 -7.85 6.72 9.57
N ILE A 90 -7.23 5.58 9.27
CA ILE A 90 -6.09 5.50 8.37
C ILE A 90 -6.48 4.64 7.16
N LYS A 91 -6.17 5.14 5.96
CA LYS A 91 -6.46 4.46 4.70
C LYS A 91 -5.25 4.54 3.77
N PRO A 92 -4.98 3.49 2.96
CA PRO A 92 -3.98 3.59 1.91
C PRO A 92 -4.40 4.65 0.88
N HIS A 93 -3.43 5.36 0.31
CA HIS A 93 -3.68 6.36 -0.70
C HIS A 93 -3.92 5.71 -2.08
N ASP A 94 -5.09 5.92 -2.67
CA ASP A 94 -5.51 5.22 -3.90
C ASP A 94 -4.57 5.43 -5.09
N THR A 95 -4.15 6.67 -5.36
CA THR A 95 -3.33 6.98 -6.55
C THR A 95 -1.83 6.89 -6.31
N LEU A 96 -1.31 7.32 -5.16
CA LEU A 96 0.14 7.31 -4.88
C LEU A 96 0.71 5.89 -4.71
N ASN A 97 -0.09 4.92 -4.25
CA ASN A 97 0.33 3.53 -4.18
C ASN A 97 0.09 2.76 -5.49
N THR A 98 -0.73 3.30 -6.39
CA THR A 98 -1.00 2.68 -7.68
C THR A 98 -0.08 3.27 -8.74
N SER A 99 0.89 2.49 -9.21
CA SER A 99 1.55 2.81 -10.47
C SER A 99 0.61 2.46 -11.63
N LYS A 100 0.39 3.38 -12.58
CA LYS A 100 -0.27 3.07 -13.85
C LYS A 100 0.66 2.17 -14.67
N GLY A 101 0.70 0.88 -14.36
CA GLY A 101 1.52 -0.09 -15.06
C GLY A 101 1.01 -0.29 -16.49
N VAL A 102 1.84 0.06 -17.48
CA VAL A 102 1.74 -0.58 -18.81
C VAL A 102 2.38 -1.95 -18.66
N ILE A 103 1.59 -3.01 -18.78
CA ILE A 103 2.12 -4.37 -18.88
C ILE A 103 2.53 -4.58 -20.34
N THR A 104 3.79 -4.29 -20.69
CA THR A 104 4.37 -4.78 -21.96
C THR A 104 4.80 -6.23 -21.80
N CYS A 105 3.82 -7.13 -21.69
CA CYS A 105 4.06 -8.54 -21.93
C CYS A 105 4.07 -8.79 -23.44
N GLY A 106 5.25 -8.71 -24.08
CA GLY A 106 5.46 -9.15 -25.47
C GLY A 106 5.21 -10.66 -25.73
N ARG A 107 4.64 -11.39 -24.76
CA ARG A 107 4.26 -12.81 -24.83
C ARG A 107 2.82 -13.11 -24.38
N LEU A 108 1.96 -12.09 -24.18
CA LEU A 108 0.51 -12.28 -23.99
C LEU A 108 -0.26 -12.26 -25.32
N LEU A 109 0.33 -12.78 -26.40
CA LEU A 109 -0.32 -12.85 -27.71
C LEU A 109 -0.48 -14.28 -28.24
N ASN A 110 -0.32 -15.32 -27.40
CA ASN A 110 -0.50 -16.69 -27.91
C ASN A 110 -1.02 -17.74 -26.93
N LEU A 111 -1.81 -17.34 -25.92
CA LEU A 111 -2.68 -18.30 -25.24
C LEU A 111 -4.05 -18.25 -25.94
N SER A 112 -4.26 -19.20 -26.85
CA SER A 112 -5.56 -19.45 -27.48
C SER A 112 -6.60 -19.83 -26.42
N ASN A 113 -7.84 -19.40 -26.63
CA ASN A 113 -8.98 -19.49 -25.71
C ASN A 113 -9.50 -20.92 -25.40
N ASP A 114 -8.72 -21.99 -25.61
CA ASP A 114 -9.24 -23.36 -25.70
C ASP A 114 -8.97 -24.30 -24.51
N GLU A 115 -8.50 -23.81 -23.35
CA GLU A 115 -8.32 -24.65 -22.15
C GLU A 115 -8.99 -24.07 -20.88
N ILE A 116 -10.15 -23.42 -21.02
CA ILE A 116 -10.97 -22.98 -19.86
C ILE A 116 -12.01 -24.03 -19.45
N ILE A 117 -12.13 -25.14 -20.16
CA ILE A 117 -13.13 -26.17 -19.86
C ILE A 117 -12.42 -27.48 -19.54
N TYR A 118 -12.66 -27.98 -18.32
CA TYR A 118 -12.62 -29.40 -17.92
C TYR A 118 -11.51 -29.90 -16.96
N HIS A 119 -11.51 -29.49 -15.68
CA HIS A 119 -11.18 -30.32 -14.49
C HIS A 119 -11.24 -29.41 -13.25
N SER A 120 -11.93 -29.63 -12.13
CA SER A 120 -12.50 -30.83 -11.52
C SER A 120 -13.59 -30.42 -10.52
N ARG A 121 -14.83 -30.86 -10.76
CA ARG A 121 -15.80 -31.12 -9.69
C ARG A 121 -15.34 -32.37 -8.92
N LYS A 122 -15.59 -32.34 -7.61
CA LYS A 122 -15.95 -33.48 -6.74
C LYS A 122 -14.83 -34.16 -5.95
N LEU A 123 -14.69 -33.76 -4.68
CA LEU A 123 -14.53 -34.65 -3.52
C LEU A 123 -15.13 -33.93 -2.30
N ASP A 124 -16.46 -34.00 -2.19
CA ASP A 124 -17.17 -34.06 -0.92
C ASP A 124 -18.45 -34.87 -1.20
N GLU A 125 -18.59 -35.95 -0.41
CA GLU A 125 -19.58 -37.03 -0.41
C GLU A 125 -19.48 -38.14 -1.49
#